data_AF-A0A7L4D8K1-F1
#
_entry.id   AF-A0A7L4D8K1-F1
#
_cell.length_a   1.000
_cell.length_b   1.000
_cell.length_c   1.000
_cell.angle_alpha   90.00
_cell.angle_beta   90.00
_cell.angle_gamma   90.00
#
_symmetry.space_group_name_H-M   'P 1'
#
loop_
_entity.id
_entity.type
_entity.pdbx_description
1 polymer ?
#
loop_
_entity_poly.entity_id
_entity_poly.type
_entity_poly.pdbx_seq_one_letter_code
_entity_poly.pdbx_strand_id
1 'polypeptide(L)'
;LDYPSLYMCKPKRGVKRDESKETYKLPHRLIEKKRRDRINECIAQLKDLLPEHLKLTTLGHLEKAVVLELTLKHLKALTALTEQQHQKIIALQNGERSMKSPVQADLDAFHSGFQTCAKEVLQYLSRFESWTPREQRCAQLLGHLHSVSSQFLPGHQLLSPPPGALSKGSSSSSSPPAPP
;
A
#
# COMPACT_ATOMS: atom_id res chain seq x y z
N LEU A 1 73.20 62.78 31.93
CA LEU A 1 72.05 62.70 31.01
C LEU A 1 72.32 61.52 30.09
N ASP A 2 71.79 60.36 30.46
CA ASP A 2 71.94 59.09 29.76
C ASP A 2 70.70 58.93 28.85
N TYR A 3 70.90 58.77 27.54
CA TYR A 3 69.81 58.62 26.56
C TYR A 3 70.01 57.34 25.74
N PRO A 4 69.08 56.37 25.76
CA PRO A 4 69.25 55.10 25.08
C PRO A 4 69.13 55.24 23.55
N SER A 5 70.14 54.73 22.83
CA SER A 5 70.09 54.59 21.37
C SER A 5 69.08 53.50 20.98
N LEU A 6 67.90 53.95 20.56
CA LEU A 6 66.83 53.14 20.02
C LEU A 6 67.16 52.73 18.57
N TYR A 7 66.88 51.46 18.25
CA TYR A 7 66.79 50.85 16.92
C TYR A 7 68.09 50.53 16.16
N MET A 8 68.50 49.26 16.23
CA MET A 8 68.96 48.49 15.05
C MET A 8 68.56 47.01 15.21
N CYS A 9 67.33 46.66 14.87
CA CYS A 9 66.96 45.26 14.62
C CYS A 9 67.55 44.84 13.27
N LYS A 10 68.62 44.03 13.30
CA LYS A 10 69.09 43.33 12.10
C LYS A 10 68.08 42.25 11.69
N PRO A 11 67.67 42.17 10.42
CA PRO A 11 66.81 41.09 9.96
C PRO A 11 67.65 39.81 9.81
N LYS A 12 67.67 38.97 10.85
CA LYS A 12 68.24 37.63 10.77
C LYS A 12 67.23 36.74 10.04
N ARG A 13 67.44 36.61 8.73
CA ARG A 13 66.84 35.58 7.87
C ARG A 13 67.02 34.22 8.53
N GLY A 14 65.95 33.43 8.63
CA GLY A 14 66.13 32.02 9.01
C GLY A 14 64.94 31.21 9.51
N VAL A 15 63.67 31.55 9.27
CA VAL A 15 62.56 30.57 9.42
C VAL A 15 61.57 30.76 8.28
N LYS A 16 61.90 30.25 7.10
CA LYS A 16 60.97 30.21 5.95
C LYS A 16 60.90 28.79 5.41
N ARG A 17 60.57 27.83 6.29
CA ARG A 17 60.30 26.45 5.85
C ARG A 17 59.42 25.66 6.82
N ASP A 18 58.31 26.24 7.29
CA ASP A 18 57.11 25.44 7.62
C ASP A 18 55.80 26.26 7.76
N GLU A 19 55.85 27.59 7.88
CA GLU A 19 54.64 28.36 8.21
C GLU A 19 53.55 28.34 7.11
N SER A 20 53.94 28.22 5.83
CA SER A 20 52.99 28.11 4.71
C SER A 20 52.17 26.82 4.74
N LYS A 21 52.65 25.74 5.36
CA LYS A 21 51.87 24.50 5.50
C LYS A 21 50.85 24.61 6.63
N GLU A 22 51.14 25.37 7.67
CA GLU A 22 50.20 25.58 8.79
C GLU A 22 49.05 26.53 8.45
N THR A 23 49.32 27.56 7.62
CA THR A 23 48.30 28.52 7.17
C THR A 23 47.21 27.89 6.30
N TYR A 24 47.51 26.86 5.49
CA TYR A 24 46.47 26.09 4.76
C TYR A 24 45.84 24.97 5.61
N LYS A 25 46.53 24.48 6.65
CA LYS A 25 46.00 23.46 7.57
C LYS A 25 44.89 24.02 8.46
N LEU A 26 44.95 25.29 8.86
CA LEU A 26 43.92 25.92 9.69
C LEU A 26 42.55 25.99 8.97
N PRO A 27 42.42 26.52 7.73
CA PRO A 27 41.18 26.46 6.95
C PRO A 27 40.69 25.03 6.73
N HIS A 28 41.60 24.09 6.40
CA HIS A 28 41.23 22.69 6.20
C HIS A 28 40.65 22.06 7.48
N ARG A 29 41.25 22.34 8.65
CA ARG A 29 40.72 21.90 9.95
C ARG A 29 39.34 22.47 10.25
N LEU A 30 39.08 23.74 9.91
CA LEU A 30 37.76 24.35 10.10
C LEU A 30 36.69 23.73 9.17
N ILE A 31 37.02 23.53 7.89
CA ILE A 31 36.09 22.90 6.92
C ILE A 31 35.74 21.48 7.37
N GLU A 32 36.74 20.70 7.74
CA GLU A 32 36.52 19.33 8.20
C GLU A 32 35.78 19.30 9.55
N LYS A 33 36.03 20.25 10.45
CA LYS A 33 35.23 20.41 11.68
C LYS A 33 33.76 20.65 11.34
N LYS A 34 33.45 21.60 10.45
CA LYS A 34 32.08 21.89 10.02
C LYS A 34 31.39 20.68 9.38
N ARG A 35 32.12 19.89 8.58
CA ARG A 35 31.61 18.64 8.01
C ARG A 35 31.27 17.63 9.09
N ARG A 36 32.17 17.41 10.06
CA ARG A 36 31.93 16.49 11.18
C ARG A 36 30.76 16.92 12.05
N ASP A 37 30.64 18.21 12.34
CA ASP A 37 29.54 18.76 13.12
C ASP A 37 28.21 18.49 12.42
N ARG A 38 28.13 18.72 11.10
CA ARG A 38 26.95 18.38 10.30
C ARG A 38 26.61 16.88 10.33
N ILE A 39 27.60 16.00 10.22
CA ILE A 39 27.38 14.55 10.29
C ILE A 39 26.82 14.15 11.66
N ASN A 40 27.40 14.68 12.74
CA ASN A 40 26.95 14.38 14.10
C ASN A 40 25.53 14.88 14.35
N GLU A 41 25.18 16.06 13.83
CA GLU A 41 23.82 16.61 13.88
C GLU A 41 22.82 15.69 13.19
N CYS A 42 23.13 15.23 11.96
CA CYS A 42 22.27 14.28 11.26
C CYS A 42 22.08 12.97 12.05
N ILE A 43 23.14 12.45 12.66
CA ILE A 43 23.05 11.22 13.47
C ILE A 43 22.19 11.45 14.72
N ALA A 44 22.28 12.61 15.36
CA ALA A 44 21.41 12.96 16.50
C ALA A 44 19.94 13.02 16.08
N GLN A 45 19.62 13.68 14.96
CA GLN A 45 18.26 13.73 14.42
C GLN A 45 17.73 12.34 14.06
N LEU A 46 18.56 11.48 13.46
CA LEU A 46 18.17 10.09 13.18
C LEU A 46 17.86 9.33 14.48
N LYS A 47 18.67 9.53 15.53
CA LYS A 47 18.42 8.94 16.84
C LYS A 47 17.06 9.37 17.40
N ASP A 48 16.69 10.63 17.28
CA ASP A 48 15.42 11.14 17.79
C ASP A 48 14.22 10.61 16.99
N LEU A 49 14.35 10.54 15.66
CA LEU A 49 13.32 10.03 14.75
C LEU A 49 13.11 8.52 14.84
N LEU A 50 14.03 7.76 15.43
CA LEU A 50 13.86 6.32 15.59
C LEU A 50 12.63 5.99 16.45
N PRO A 51 11.82 4.99 16.05
CA PRO A 51 10.74 4.49 16.89
C PRO A 51 11.23 3.96 18.25
N GLU A 52 10.48 4.23 19.32
CA GLU A 52 10.83 3.81 20.69
C GLU A 52 11.07 2.31 20.82
N HIS A 53 10.25 1.49 20.17
CA HIS A 53 10.41 0.03 20.20
C HIS A 53 11.75 -0.44 19.62
N LEU A 54 12.34 0.30 18.65
CA LEU A 54 13.68 0.00 18.14
C LEU A 54 14.77 0.50 19.08
N LYS A 55 14.59 1.64 19.74
CA LYS A 55 15.54 2.14 20.75
C LYS A 55 15.67 1.15 21.92
N LEU A 56 14.53 0.62 22.37
CA LEU A 56 14.45 -0.33 23.48
C LEU A 56 15.11 -1.68 23.19
N THR A 57 15.29 -2.10 21.93
CA THR A 57 16.01 -3.35 21.62
C THR A 57 17.48 -3.31 22.01
N THR A 58 18.03 -2.11 22.22
CA THR A 58 19.41 -1.88 22.62
C THR A 58 19.54 -1.37 24.05
N LEU A 59 18.45 -1.43 24.83
CA LEU A 59 18.37 -0.87 26.19
C LEU A 59 18.76 0.61 26.26
N GLY A 60 18.56 1.36 25.17
CA GLY A 60 18.96 2.77 25.07
C GLY A 60 20.43 3.00 24.71
N HIS A 61 21.23 1.96 24.50
CA HIS A 61 22.63 2.08 24.07
C HIS A 61 22.75 2.38 22.57
N LEU A 62 22.47 3.64 22.23
CA LEU A 62 22.41 4.12 20.86
C LEU A 62 23.72 4.79 20.43
N GLU A 63 24.76 3.98 20.25
CA GLU A 63 26.00 4.41 19.60
C GLU A 63 25.76 4.79 18.14
N LYS A 64 26.71 5.51 17.52
CA LYS A 64 26.55 6.00 16.13
C LYS A 64 26.28 4.86 15.14
N ALA A 65 26.98 3.73 15.27
CA ALA A 65 26.76 2.57 14.41
C ALA A 65 25.36 1.97 14.61
N VAL A 66 24.94 1.84 15.87
CA VAL A 66 23.61 1.32 16.24
C VAL A 66 22.50 2.22 15.71
N VAL A 67 22.63 3.54 15.84
CA VAL A 67 21.65 4.49 15.28
C VAL A 67 21.51 4.30 13.77
N LEU A 68 22.63 4.18 13.05
CA LEU A 68 22.61 3.97 11.60
C LEU A 68 21.99 2.62 11.21
N GLU A 69 22.29 1.56 11.94
CA GLU A 69 21.74 0.22 11.71
C GLU A 69 20.22 0.19 11.94
N LEU A 70 19.76 0.70 13.08
CA LEU A 70 18.33 0.77 13.39
C LEU A 70 17.59 1.67 12.40
N THR A 71 18.21 2.77 11.98
CA THR A 71 17.63 3.66 10.95
C THR A 71 17.46 2.90 9.64
N LEU A 72 18.48 2.17 9.20
CA LEU A 72 18.40 1.37 7.99
C LEU A 72 17.31 0.30 8.08
N LYS A 73 17.21 -0.38 9.23
CA LYS A 73 16.16 -1.36 9.50
C LYS A 73 14.76 -0.73 9.40
N HIS A 74 14.59 0.45 9.99
CA HIS A 74 13.33 1.18 9.94
C HIS A 74 12.97 1.62 8.52
N LEU A 75 13.92 2.19 7.77
CA LEU A 75 13.71 2.61 6.39
C LEU A 75 13.32 1.43 5.49
N LYS A 76 13.97 0.27 5.62
CA LYS A 76 13.59 -0.95 4.89
C LYS A 76 12.16 -1.39 5.20
N ALA A 77 11.76 -1.32 6.47
CA ALA A 77 10.38 -1.63 6.87
C ALA A 77 9.37 -0.64 6.26
N LEU A 78 9.68 0.66 6.25
CA LEU A 78 8.84 1.68 5.62
C LEU A 78 8.74 1.49 4.09
N THR A 79 9.84 1.15 3.42
CA THR A 79 9.84 0.85 1.98
C THR A 79 8.95 -0.36 1.69
N ALA A 80 9.10 -1.46 2.43
CA ALA A 80 8.27 -2.65 2.27
C ALA A 80 6.77 -2.35 2.50
N LEU A 81 6.45 -1.54 3.52
CA LEU A 81 5.08 -1.10 3.77
C LEU A 81 4.53 -0.26 2.61
N THR A 82 5.34 0.64 2.07
CA THR A 82 4.96 1.51 0.93
C THR A 82 4.71 0.67 -0.32
N GLU A 83 5.57 -0.31 -0.61
CA GLU A 83 5.38 -1.24 -1.72
C GLU A 83 4.11 -2.09 -1.55
N GLN A 84 3.85 -2.59 -0.35
CA GLN A 84 2.62 -3.32 -0.04
C GLN A 84 1.37 -2.45 -0.26
N GLN A 85 1.41 -1.19 0.18
CA GLN A 85 0.32 -0.25 -0.07
C GLN A 85 0.14 0.03 -1.55
N HIS A 86 1.23 0.20 -2.30
CA HIS A 86 1.18 0.40 -3.74
C HIS A 86 0.56 -0.80 -4.47
N GLN A 87 0.97 -2.02 -4.12
CA GLN A 87 0.37 -3.26 -4.65
C GLN A 87 -1.13 -3.33 -4.34
N LYS A 88 -1.54 -2.94 -3.12
CA LYS A 88 -2.96 -2.89 -2.74
C LYS A 88 -3.75 -1.88 -3.57
N ILE A 89 -3.19 -0.71 -3.84
CA ILE A 89 -3.82 0.30 -4.70
C ILE A 89 -4.00 -0.25 -6.12
N ILE A 90 -2.95 -0.87 -6.69
CA ILE A 90 -3.02 -1.48 -8.02
C ILE A 90 -4.08 -2.59 -8.07
N ALA A 91 -4.13 -3.47 -7.08
CA ALA A 91 -5.15 -4.53 -7.01
C ALA A 91 -6.57 -3.93 -7.01
N LEU A 92 -6.81 -2.90 -6.19
CA LEU A 92 -8.10 -2.20 -6.14
C LEU A 92 -8.45 -1.53 -7.48
N GLN A 93 -7.47 -0.94 -8.17
CA GLN A 93 -7.66 -0.30 -9.49
C GLN A 93 -7.94 -1.32 -10.60
N ASN A 94 -7.34 -2.50 -10.52
CA ASN A 94 -7.51 -3.58 -11.50
C ASN A 94 -8.85 -4.32 -11.33
N GLY A 95 -9.73 -3.88 -10.41
CA GLY A 95 -11.01 -4.53 -10.13
C GLY A 95 -10.87 -5.82 -9.33
N GLU A 96 -9.65 -6.21 -8.96
CA GLU A 96 -9.39 -7.29 -8.03
C GLU A 96 -9.67 -6.75 -6.64
N ARG A 97 -10.87 -7.06 -6.12
CA ARG A 97 -11.26 -6.84 -4.73
C ARG A 97 -10.40 -7.74 -3.82
N SER A 98 -9.09 -7.52 -3.77
CA SER A 98 -8.13 -8.29 -2.99
C SER A 98 -8.08 -7.75 -1.56
N MET A 99 -9.20 -7.98 -0.91
CA MET A 99 -9.39 -8.34 0.48
C MET A 99 -10.85 -8.74 0.48
N LYS A 100 -11.11 -9.97 0.04
CA LYS A 100 -12.41 -10.59 0.27
C LYS A 100 -12.60 -10.47 1.77
N SER A 101 -13.51 -9.57 2.18
CA SER A 101 -14.06 -9.59 3.54
C SER A 101 -14.31 -11.05 3.92
N PRO A 102 -14.16 -11.48 5.17
CA PRO A 102 -14.53 -12.84 5.58
C PRO A 102 -15.88 -13.28 4.96
N VAL A 103 -16.82 -12.33 4.86
CA VAL A 103 -18.11 -12.45 4.17
C VAL A 103 -17.99 -12.83 2.68
N GLN A 104 -17.08 -12.21 1.93
CA GLN A 104 -16.89 -12.52 0.50
C GLN A 104 -16.18 -13.86 0.29
N ALA A 105 -15.25 -14.24 1.18
CA ALA A 105 -14.62 -15.56 1.14
C ALA A 105 -15.66 -16.66 1.42
N ASP A 106 -16.55 -16.45 2.38
CA ASP A 106 -17.66 -17.36 2.69
C ASP A 106 -18.66 -17.46 1.53
N LEU A 107 -18.99 -16.34 0.88
CA LEU A 107 -19.86 -16.34 -0.31
C LEU A 107 -19.23 -17.11 -1.48
N ASP A 108 -17.93 -16.95 -1.73
CA ASP A 108 -17.24 -17.68 -2.79
C ASP A 108 -17.18 -19.18 -2.48
N ALA A 109 -16.93 -19.55 -1.21
CA ALA A 109 -16.97 -20.93 -0.74
C ALA A 109 -18.37 -21.54 -0.93
N PHE A 110 -19.43 -20.83 -0.52
CA PHE A 110 -20.82 -21.24 -0.75
C PHE A 110 -21.11 -21.46 -2.23
N HIS A 111 -20.73 -20.50 -3.09
CA HIS A 111 -20.98 -20.57 -4.53
C HIS A 111 -20.24 -21.76 -5.17
N SER A 112 -19.02 -22.04 -4.72
CA SER A 112 -18.26 -23.22 -5.15
C SER A 112 -18.93 -24.53 -4.73
N GLY A 113 -19.45 -24.60 -3.49
CA GLY A 113 -20.19 -25.75 -2.98
C GLY A 113 -21.50 -25.97 -3.73
N PHE A 114 -22.25 -24.89 -4.00
CA PHE A 114 -23.48 -24.93 -4.78
C PHE A 114 -23.22 -25.44 -6.21
N GLN A 115 -22.20 -24.91 -6.90
CA GLN A 115 -21.84 -25.39 -8.24
C GLN A 115 -21.42 -26.86 -8.24
N THR A 116 -20.71 -27.31 -7.21
CA THR A 116 -20.31 -28.71 -7.08
C THR A 116 -21.53 -29.60 -6.92
N CYS A 117 -22.46 -29.23 -6.02
CA CYS A 117 -23.72 -29.95 -5.83
C CYS A 117 -24.56 -29.98 -7.12
N ALA A 118 -24.70 -28.86 -7.82
CA ALA A 118 -25.42 -28.78 -9.08
C ALA A 118 -24.84 -29.74 -10.14
N LYS A 119 -23.51 -29.83 -10.23
CA LYS A 119 -22.82 -30.78 -11.12
C LYS A 119 -23.09 -32.23 -10.72
N GLU A 120 -23.04 -32.55 -9.43
CA GLU A 120 -23.33 -33.89 -8.92
C GLU A 120 -24.78 -34.31 -9.22
N VAL A 121 -25.76 -33.41 -9.04
CA VAL A 121 -27.17 -33.66 -9.40
C VAL A 121 -27.31 -33.99 -10.88
N LEU A 122 -26.66 -33.22 -11.76
CA LEU A 122 -26.70 -33.49 -13.20
C LEU A 122 -26.00 -34.81 -13.56
N GLN A 123 -24.89 -35.13 -12.88
CA GLN A 123 -24.20 -36.40 -13.07
C GLN A 123 -25.07 -37.59 -12.62
N TYR A 124 -25.77 -37.46 -11.50
CA TYR A 124 -26.70 -38.46 -11.00
C TYR A 124 -27.85 -38.69 -12.00
N LEU A 125 -28.52 -37.62 -12.44
CA LEU A 125 -29.62 -37.72 -13.41
C LEU A 125 -29.17 -38.31 -14.75
N SER A 126 -27.97 -37.97 -15.21
CA SER A 126 -27.42 -38.55 -16.44
C SER A 126 -27.10 -40.05 -16.28
N ARG A 127 -26.54 -40.48 -15.15
CA ARG A 127 -26.14 -41.87 -14.92
C ARG A 127 -27.29 -42.80 -14.58
N PHE A 128 -28.23 -42.35 -13.75
CA PHE A 128 -29.28 -43.20 -13.19
C PHE A 128 -30.63 -43.01 -13.85
N GLU A 129 -30.96 -41.78 -14.27
CA GLU A 129 -32.22 -41.50 -14.98
C GLU A 129 -32.03 -41.38 -16.51
N SER A 130 -30.81 -41.58 -17.02
CA SER A 130 -30.47 -41.51 -18.45
C SER A 130 -30.83 -40.17 -19.12
N TRP A 131 -30.86 -39.07 -18.34
CA TRP A 131 -31.11 -37.73 -18.89
C TRP A 131 -30.01 -37.35 -19.88
N THR A 132 -30.42 -37.00 -21.10
CA THR A 132 -29.51 -36.51 -22.13
C THR A 132 -29.41 -34.98 -22.12
N PRO A 133 -28.26 -34.38 -22.47
CA PRO A 133 -28.11 -32.93 -22.56
C PRO A 133 -29.04 -32.25 -23.58
N ARG A 134 -29.67 -33.03 -24.46
CA ARG A 134 -30.62 -32.56 -25.48
C ARG A 134 -32.05 -32.46 -24.94
N GLU A 135 -32.36 -33.08 -23.80
CA GLU A 135 -33.67 -33.02 -23.20
C GLU A 135 -33.98 -31.63 -22.62
N GLN A 136 -35.18 -31.14 -22.88
CA GLN A 136 -35.65 -29.86 -22.36
C GLN A 136 -35.63 -29.80 -20.83
N ARG A 137 -35.90 -30.92 -20.14
CA ARG A 137 -35.86 -30.99 -18.68
C ARG A 137 -34.46 -30.75 -18.12
N CYS A 138 -33.43 -31.25 -18.80
CA CYS A 138 -32.03 -31.01 -18.44
C CYS A 138 -31.66 -29.53 -18.61
N ALA A 139 -32.05 -28.92 -19.74
CA ALA A 139 -31.84 -27.50 -20.00
C ALA A 139 -32.59 -26.59 -19.01
N GLN A 140 -33.83 -26.94 -18.65
CA GLN A 140 -34.64 -26.21 -17.67
C GLN A 140 -34.01 -26.26 -16.28
N LEU A 141 -33.54 -27.43 -15.84
CA LEU A 141 -32.87 -27.58 -14.55
C LEU A 141 -31.56 -26.79 -14.48
N LEU A 142 -30.71 -26.89 -15.51
CA LEU A 142 -29.48 -26.12 -15.62
C LEU A 142 -29.75 -24.61 -15.59
N GLY A 143 -30.75 -24.16 -16.36
CA GLY A 143 -31.17 -22.76 -16.38
C GLY A 143 -31.67 -22.28 -15.02
N HIS A 144 -32.46 -23.11 -14.33
CA HIS A 144 -32.94 -22.81 -12.98
C HIS A 144 -31.80 -22.73 -11.96
N LEU A 145 -30.89 -23.70 -11.92
CA LEU A 145 -29.74 -23.71 -11.02
C LEU A 145 -28.82 -22.51 -11.27
N HIS A 146 -28.60 -22.14 -12.53
CA HIS A 146 -27.82 -20.94 -12.87
C HIS A 146 -28.54 -19.65 -12.44
N SER A 147 -29.86 -19.57 -12.62
CA SER A 147 -30.66 -18.43 -12.15
C SER A 147 -30.57 -18.29 -10.63
N VAL A 148 -30.76 -19.38 -9.89
CA VAL A 148 -30.65 -19.42 -8.43
C VAL A 148 -29.24 -19.01 -7.98
N SER A 149 -28.19 -19.53 -8.63
CA SER A 149 -26.78 -19.15 -8.37
C SER A 149 -26.55 -17.65 -8.51
N SER A 150 -27.14 -17.02 -9.54
CA SER A 150 -27.00 -15.57 -9.78
C SER A 150 -27.75 -14.69 -8.78
N GLN A 151 -28.83 -15.20 -8.16
CA GLN A 151 -29.59 -14.47 -7.14
C GLN A 151 -28.82 -14.32 -5.82
N PHE A 152 -27.86 -15.21 -5.56
CA PHE A 152 -26.98 -15.13 -4.39
C PHE A 152 -25.78 -14.18 -4.58
N LEU A 153 -25.63 -13.55 -5.75
CA LEU A 153 -24.59 -12.55 -5.99
C LEU A 153 -24.99 -11.22 -5.31
N PRO A 154 -24.16 -10.64 -4.41
CA PRO A 154 -24.50 -9.42 -3.69
C PRO A 154 -24.42 -8.22 -4.64
N GLY A 155 -25.51 -7.97 -5.37
CA GLY A 155 -25.67 -6.82 -6.24
C GLY A 155 -27.11 -6.43 -6.56
N HIS A 156 -28.13 -7.21 -6.19
CA HIS A 156 -29.53 -6.93 -6.61
C HIS A 156 -30.61 -7.08 -5.51
N GLN A 157 -30.25 -7.21 -4.23
CA GLN A 157 -31.26 -7.27 -3.14
C GLN A 157 -31.58 -5.90 -2.51
N LEU A 158 -31.47 -4.81 -3.29
CA LEU A 158 -32.10 -3.53 -2.95
C LEU A 158 -33.01 -3.08 -4.09
N LEU A 159 -34.09 -3.84 -4.33
CA LEU A 159 -35.46 -3.36 -4.55
C LEU A 159 -36.29 -4.53 -5.10
N SER A 160 -37.04 -5.19 -4.22
CA SER A 160 -38.23 -5.94 -4.61
C SER A 160 -39.10 -6.16 -3.39
N PRO A 161 -40.37 -5.73 -3.42
CA PRO A 161 -41.45 -6.46 -2.81
C PRO A 161 -42.26 -7.25 -3.88
N PRO A 162 -42.85 -8.41 -3.52
CA PRO A 162 -43.46 -9.40 -4.43
C PRO A 162 -44.96 -9.09 -4.72
N PRO A 163 -45.67 -9.92 -5.54
CA PRO A 163 -46.71 -9.49 -6.47
C PRO A 163 -48.15 -9.63 -5.95
N GLY A 164 -49.09 -8.87 -6.52
CA GLY A 164 -50.51 -9.12 -6.35
C GLY A 164 -51.45 -8.22 -7.16
N ALA A 165 -52.40 -8.88 -7.83
CA ALA A 165 -53.69 -8.42 -8.35
C ALA A 165 -53.79 -7.89 -9.80
N LEU A 166 -54.22 -8.81 -10.66
CA LEU A 166 -54.99 -8.55 -11.88
C LEU A 166 -56.11 -7.52 -11.63
N SER A 167 -56.34 -6.63 -12.59
CA SER A 167 -57.70 -6.26 -13.00
C SER A 167 -57.70 -5.80 -14.45
N LYS A 168 -58.46 -6.54 -15.26
CA LYS A 168 -58.82 -6.25 -16.65
C LYS A 168 -59.56 -4.90 -16.75
N GLY A 169 -59.32 -4.18 -17.84
CA GLY A 169 -60.12 -3.02 -18.23
C GLY A 169 -59.72 -2.52 -19.60
N SER A 170 -60.50 -2.91 -20.60
CA SER A 170 -60.38 -2.67 -22.04
C SER A 170 -60.65 -1.23 -22.49
N SER A 171 -60.30 -0.96 -23.76
CA SER A 171 -60.73 0.15 -24.65
C SER A 171 -60.01 1.49 -24.42
N SER A 172 -59.76 2.36 -25.40
CA SER A 172 -59.64 2.33 -26.87
C SER A 172 -59.28 3.77 -27.28
N SER A 173 -58.45 3.92 -28.31
CA SER A 173 -58.42 5.01 -29.29
C SER A 173 -58.20 6.49 -28.90
N SER A 174 -57.37 7.09 -29.77
CA SER A 174 -57.44 8.43 -30.36
C SER A 174 -56.86 9.63 -29.60
N SER A 175 -55.78 10.13 -30.21
CA SER A 175 -55.20 11.46 -30.08
C SER A 175 -56.21 12.58 -30.38
N PRO A 176 -56.08 13.77 -29.79
CA PRO A 176 -56.67 14.98 -30.33
C PRO A 176 -55.60 15.89 -31.00
N PRO A 177 -55.95 16.61 -32.08
CA PRO A 177 -55.15 17.70 -32.63
C PRO A 177 -55.46 19.05 -31.96
N ALA A 178 -54.54 20.01 -32.09
CA ALA A 178 -54.67 21.41 -31.68
C ALA A 178 -55.69 22.19 -32.54
N PRO A 179 -56.37 23.22 -31.98
CA PRO A 179 -56.22 24.60 -32.51
C PRO A 179 -56.58 25.71 -31.46
N PRO A 180 -56.75 26.99 -31.84
CA PRO A 180 -56.15 27.78 -32.93
C PRO A 180 -55.03 28.73 -32.46
#